data_AF-A0A699YU64-F1
#
_entry.id   AF-A0A699YU64-F1
#
_cell.length_a   1.000
_cell.length_b   1.000
_cell.length_c   1.000
_cell.angle_alpha   90.00
_cell.angle_beta   90.00
_cell.angle_gamma   90.00
#
_symmetry.space_group_name_H-M   'P 1'
#
loop_
_entity.id
_entity.type
_entity.pdbx_description
1 polymer ?
#
loop_
_entity_poly.entity_id
_entity_poly.type
_entity_poly.pdbx_seq_one_letter_code
_entity_poly.pdbx_strand_id
1 'polypeptide(L)'
;MHVEQEQGYECIRRQSRWEYKTKEELERDSPSRKCGLSPEKEARWTREMVFMLQKAGMQLRIPQWGIAIAATLCHRFYARKSMKKNDRFVSCPK
;
A
#
# COMPACT_ATOMS: atom_id res chain seq x y z
N MET A 1 25.90 4.23 21.48
CA MET A 1 25.40 3.16 20.61
C MET A 1 23.91 2.80 20.81
N HIS A 2 23.37 2.54 22.01
CA HIS A 2 21.92 2.25 22.14
C HIS A 2 21.01 3.49 22.07
N VAL A 3 21.47 4.63 22.56
CA VAL A 3 20.68 5.88 22.61
C VAL A 3 20.52 6.56 21.23
N GLU A 4 21.53 6.44 20.36
CA GLU A 4 21.51 7.01 19.00
C GLU A 4 20.57 6.25 18.06
N GLN A 5 20.40 4.95 18.30
CA GLN A 5 19.47 4.13 17.55
C GLN A 5 18.02 4.55 17.84
N GLU A 6 17.62 4.72 19.11
CA GLU A 6 16.26 5.15 19.47
C GLU A 6 15.93 6.55 18.93
N GLN A 7 16.86 7.50 18.99
CA GLN A 7 16.68 8.83 18.41
C GLN A 7 16.50 8.79 16.87
N GLY A 8 17.20 7.89 16.19
CA GLY A 8 17.03 7.65 14.74
C GLY A 8 15.66 7.05 14.41
N TYR A 9 15.15 6.10 15.19
CA TYR A 9 13.82 5.53 14.99
C TYR A 9 12.70 6.54 15.27
N GLU A 10 12.91 7.44 16.23
CA GLU A 10 11.96 8.47 16.61
C GLU A 10 11.89 9.63 15.59
N CYS A 11 13.01 9.99 14.95
CA CYS A 11 13.03 10.95 13.84
C CYS A 11 12.34 10.41 12.59
N ILE A 12 12.52 9.11 12.29
CA ILE A 12 11.80 8.41 11.20
C ILE A 12 10.29 8.39 11.50
N ARG A 13 9.89 8.13 12.76
CA ARG A 13 8.49 8.20 13.19
C ARG A 13 7.89 9.59 13.01
N ARG A 14 8.61 10.66 13.36
CA ARG A 14 8.18 12.06 13.18
C ARG A 14 8.08 12.48 11.71
N GLN A 15 8.90 11.91 10.81
CA GLN A 15 8.84 12.19 9.37
C GLN A 15 7.78 11.37 8.63
N SER A 16 7.33 10.25 9.20
CA SER A 16 6.25 9.43 8.64
C SER A 16 4.89 10.10 8.81
N ARG A 17 4.44 10.86 7.80
CA ARG A 17 3.04 11.36 7.67
C ARG A 17 2.00 10.24 7.45
N TRP A 18 2.37 8.97 7.61
CA TRP A 18 1.42 7.86 7.48
C TRP A 18 0.85 7.49 8.85
N GLU A 19 -0.43 7.74 9.02
CA GLU A 19 -1.19 7.36 10.22
C GLU A 19 -1.60 5.88 10.12
N TYR A 20 -1.27 5.11 11.15
CA TYR A 20 -1.79 3.76 11.30
C TYR A 20 -3.27 3.82 11.62
N LYS A 21 -4.06 3.00 10.93
CA LYS A 21 -5.51 2.92 11.08
C LYS A 21 -5.90 1.49 11.46
N THR A 22 -6.99 1.35 12.21
CA THR A 22 -7.56 0.02 12.44
C THR A 22 -8.18 -0.50 11.15
N LYS A 23 -8.45 -1.81 11.10
CA LYS A 23 -9.12 -2.42 9.95
C LYS A 23 -10.49 -1.77 9.72
N GLU A 24 -11.24 -1.53 10.78
CA GLU A 24 -12.58 -0.94 10.75
C GLU A 24 -12.55 0.48 10.19
N GLU A 25 -11.54 1.28 10.56
CA GLU A 25 -11.35 2.62 10.02
C GLU A 25 -10.97 2.61 8.54
N LEU A 26 -10.07 1.71 8.14
CA LEU A 26 -9.68 1.50 6.73
C LEU A 26 -10.87 1.10 5.87
N GLU A 27 -11.71 0.20 6.38
CA GLU A 27 -12.89 -0.30 5.71
C GLU A 27 -14.00 0.74 5.60
N ARG A 28 -14.24 1.50 6.67
CA ARG A 28 -15.20 2.61 6.69
C ARG A 28 -14.79 3.73 5.75
N ASP A 29 -13.50 4.08 5.75
CA ASP A 29 -12.98 5.21 4.98
C ASP A 29 -12.45 4.85 3.59
N SER A 30 -12.60 3.60 3.15
CA SER A 30 -12.07 3.12 1.88
C SER A 30 -12.49 4.02 0.70
N PRO A 31 -11.52 4.68 0.02
CA PRO A 31 -11.79 5.45 -1.18
C PRO A 31 -12.35 4.60 -2.33
N SER A 32 -11.99 3.31 -2.38
CA SER A 32 -12.48 2.36 -3.38
C SER A 32 -13.95 2.03 -3.17
N ARG A 33 -14.35 1.72 -1.92
CA ARG A 33 -15.76 1.48 -1.56
C ARG A 33 -16.62 2.72 -1.77
N LYS A 34 -16.12 3.90 -1.40
CA LYS A 34 -16.76 5.20 -1.68
C LYS A 34 -16.96 5.47 -3.18
N CYS A 35 -16.18 4.83 -4.06
CA CYS A 35 -16.38 4.89 -5.52
C CYS A 35 -17.29 3.77 -6.07
N GLY A 36 -17.96 3.02 -5.20
CA GLY A 36 -18.87 1.93 -5.56
C GLY A 36 -18.16 0.61 -5.91
N LEU A 37 -17.01 0.33 -5.28
CA LEU A 37 -16.40 -0.99 -5.32
C LEU A 37 -16.94 -1.84 -4.17
N SER A 38 -17.39 -3.07 -4.43
CA SER A 38 -17.83 -3.96 -3.34
C SER A 38 -16.65 -4.37 -2.47
N PRO A 39 -16.86 -4.64 -1.16
CA PRO A 39 -15.80 -5.09 -0.25
C PRO A 39 -15.05 -6.34 -0.77
N GLU A 40 -15.78 -7.30 -1.34
CA GLU A 40 -15.22 -8.54 -1.87
C GLU A 40 -14.33 -8.27 -3.08
N LYS A 41 -14.76 -7.37 -3.96
CA LYS A 41 -14.02 -6.98 -5.15
C LYS A 41 -12.77 -6.18 -4.79
N GLU A 42 -12.87 -5.30 -3.79
CA GLU A 42 -11.71 -4.58 -3.24
C GLU A 42 -10.68 -5.53 -2.63
N ALA A 43 -11.11 -6.50 -1.82
CA ALA A 43 -10.23 -7.51 -1.21
C ALA A 43 -9.59 -8.41 -2.27
N ARG A 44 -10.33 -8.77 -3.33
CA ARG A 44 -9.79 -9.50 -4.47
C ARG A 44 -8.73 -8.70 -5.21
N TRP A 45 -9.02 -7.45 -5.58
CA TRP A 45 -8.08 -6.59 -6.29
C TRP A 45 -6.80 -6.30 -5.51
N THR A 46 -6.91 -6.13 -4.19
CA THR A 46 -5.75 -5.98 -3.30
C THR A 46 -4.84 -7.22 -3.36
N ARG A 47 -5.42 -8.43 -3.27
CA ARG A 47 -4.65 -9.69 -3.38
C ARG A 47 -4.01 -9.84 -4.75
N GLU A 48 -4.76 -9.58 -5.82
CA GLU A 48 -4.26 -9.64 -7.20
C GLU A 48 -3.08 -8.67 -7.41
N MET A 49 -3.15 -7.46 -6.87
CA MET A 49 -2.07 -6.48 -6.95
C MET A 49 -0.80 -6.96 -6.24
N VAL A 50 -0.90 -7.46 -5.01
CA VAL A 50 0.25 -8.00 -4.28
C VAL A 50 0.86 -9.19 -5.03
N PHE A 51 0.01 -10.08 -5.56
CA PHE A 51 0.46 -11.21 -6.36
C PHE A 51 1.20 -10.77 -7.63
N MET A 52 0.68 -9.75 -8.33
CA MET A 52 1.34 -9.16 -9.49
C MET A 52 2.72 -8.60 -9.13
N LEU A 53 2.83 -7.85 -8.03
CA LEU A 53 4.11 -7.32 -7.54
C LEU A 53 5.09 -8.44 -7.18
N GLN A 54 4.61 -9.51 -6.54
CA GLN A 54 5.45 -10.67 -6.22
C GLN A 54 5.98 -11.34 -7.48
N LYS A 55 5.10 -11.62 -8.45
CA LYS A 55 5.50 -12.26 -9.72
C LYS A 55 6.47 -11.40 -10.51
N ALA A 56 6.18 -10.11 -10.66
CA ALA A 56 7.07 -9.17 -11.33
C ALA A 56 8.42 -9.05 -10.61
N GLY A 57 8.42 -8.91 -9.28
CA GLY A 57 9.64 -8.81 -8.48
C GLY A 57 10.51 -10.06 -8.57
N MET A 58 9.91 -11.25 -8.54
CA MET A 58 10.63 -12.51 -8.73
C MET A 58 11.24 -12.62 -10.13
N GLN A 59 10.50 -12.23 -11.18
CA GLN A 59 11.00 -12.23 -12.56
C GLN A 59 12.17 -11.25 -12.74
N LEU A 60 12.11 -10.10 -12.07
CA LEU A 60 13.15 -9.07 -12.07
C LEU A 60 14.28 -9.34 -11.06
N ARG A 61 14.26 -10.48 -10.36
CA ARG A 61 15.24 -10.86 -9.32
C ARG A 61 15.40 -9.81 -8.20
N ILE A 62 14.32 -9.10 -7.88
CA ILE A 62 14.27 -8.15 -6.77
C ILE A 62 14.29 -8.95 -5.46
N PRO A 63 15.10 -8.57 -4.45
CA PRO A 63 15.08 -9.24 -3.16
C PRO A 63 13.74 -9.07 -2.44
N GLN A 64 13.36 -10.04 -1.61
CA GLN A 64 12.02 -10.10 -1.00
C GLN A 64 11.65 -8.85 -0.18
N TRP A 65 12.63 -8.23 0.49
CA TRP A 65 12.41 -6.98 1.22
C TRP A 65 12.01 -5.83 0.28
N GLY A 66 12.54 -5.79 -0.95
CA GLY A 66 12.17 -4.79 -1.96
C GLY A 66 10.74 -4.96 -2.44
N ILE A 67 10.32 -6.22 -2.66
CA ILE A 67 8.93 -6.55 -3.02
C ILE A 67 7.97 -6.17 -1.87
N ALA A 68 8.36 -6.44 -0.63
CA ALA A 68 7.57 -6.07 0.55
C ALA A 68 7.41 -4.55 0.71
N ILE A 69 8.46 -3.77 0.42
CA ILE A 69 8.39 -2.31 0.39
C ILE A 69 7.43 -1.85 -0.70
N ALA A 70 7.53 -2.39 -1.92
CA ALA A 70 6.63 -2.05 -3.03
C ALA A 70 5.17 -2.35 -2.67
N ALA A 71 4.88 -3.54 -2.12
CA ALA A 71 3.55 -3.91 -1.66
C ALA A 71 3.03 -2.94 -0.59
N THR A 72 3.87 -2.59 0.40
CA THR A 72 3.52 -1.63 1.46
C THR A 72 3.19 -0.25 0.90
N LEU A 73 3.98 0.25 -0.05
CA LEU A 73 3.71 1.53 -0.71
C LEU A 73 2.39 1.50 -1.48
N CYS A 74 2.10 0.41 -2.19
CA CYS A 74 0.82 0.25 -2.89
C CYS A 74 -0.37 0.19 -1.91
N HIS A 75 -0.25 -0.54 -0.79
CA HIS A 75 -1.28 -0.55 0.25
C HIS A 75 -1.55 0.86 0.80
N ARG A 76 -0.49 1.61 1.12
CA ARG A 76 -0.60 3.01 1.59
C ARG A 76 -1.25 3.91 0.54
N PHE A 77 -0.92 3.72 -0.73
CA PHE A 77 -1.52 4.47 -1.83
C PHE A 77 -3.03 4.22 -1.92
N TYR A 78 -3.46 2.95 -1.96
CA TYR A 78 -4.88 2.60 -2.11
C TYR A 78 -5.72 2.81 -0.84
N ALA A 79 -5.10 2.96 0.32
CA ALA A 79 -5.77 3.44 1.52
C ALA A 79 -6.16 4.93 1.43
N ARG A 80 -5.56 5.72 0.51
CA ARG A 80 -5.90 7.13 0.25
C ARG A 80 -6.52 7.38 -1.12
N LYS A 81 -6.30 6.51 -2.10
CA LYS A 81 -6.75 6.63 -3.48
C LYS A 81 -7.61 5.43 -3.88
N SER A 82 -8.62 5.66 -4.71
CA SER A 82 -9.53 4.60 -5.15
C SER A 82 -8.85 3.68 -6.17
N MET A 83 -8.86 2.37 -5.95
CA MET A 83 -8.44 1.37 -6.95
C MET A 83 -9.27 1.43 -8.22
N LYS A 84 -10.56 1.80 -8.12
CA LYS A 84 -11.44 1.91 -9.28
C LYS A 84 -11.09 3.11 -10.18
N LYS A 85 -10.59 4.19 -9.59
CA LYS A 85 -10.16 5.39 -10.34
C LYS A 85 -8.71 5.32 -10.81
N ASN A 86 -7.90 4.46 -10.19
CA ASN A 86 -6.48 4.27 -10.50
C ASN A 86 -6.27 2.81 -10.87
N ASP A 87 -6.80 2.42 -12.03
CA ASP A 87 -6.69 1.05 -12.50
C ASP A 87 -5.21 0.72 -12.75
N ARG A 88 -4.79 -0.43 -12.24
CA ARG A 88 -3.40 -0.93 -12.33
C ARG A 88 -2.90 -1.12 -13.76
N PHE A 89 -3.80 -1.24 -14.74
CA PHE A 89 -3.48 -1.42 -16.15
C PHE A 89 -3.62 -0.14 -16.97
N VAL A 90 -4.13 0.93 -16.39
CA VAL A 90 -4.38 2.18 -17.09
C VAL A 90 -3.42 3.23 -16.56
N SER A 91 -2.35 3.50 -17.32
CA SER A 91 -1.53 4.69 -17.11
C SER A 91 -2.43 5.91 -17.32
N CYS A 92 -2.61 6.72 -16.28
CA CYS A 92 -3.29 8.01 -16.43
C CYS A 92 -2.51 8.83 -17.48
N PRO A 93 -3.11 9.23 -18.62
CA PRO A 93 -2.50 10.27 -19.44
C PRO A 93 -2.40 11.53 -18.57
N LYS A 94 -1.21 12.15 -18.60
CA LYS A 94 -0.91 13.38 -17.86
C LYS A 94 -1.78 14.55 -18.30
#